data_AF-A0A5R8W5V5-F1
#
_entry.id   AF-A0A5R8W5V5-F1
#
_cell.length_a   1.000
_cell.length_b   1.000
_cell.length_c   1.000
_cell.angle_alpha   90.00
_cell.angle_beta   90.00
_cell.angle_gamma   90.00
#
_symmetry.space_group_name_H-M   'P 1'
#
loop_
_entity.id
_entity.type
_entity.pdbx_description
1 polymer ?
#
loop_
_entity_poly.entity_id
_entity_poly.type
_entity_poly.pdbx_seq_one_letter_code
_entity_poly.pdbx_strand_id
1 'polypeptide(L)'
;VHWEDQLASEKKCGHLGGKVLIPTQQHIRTLNAARLAADVAGTPTVVIARTDAEAATLITSDVDERDQEFITGERTAEGFYKVRNGIEPCIARAKAYAPYSDLIWMETGTPDLELARKFAEAVKAEFPDQMLSYNCSPSFNWKKHLDDATIAKFQRELGAMGFTFQFITLAGFHALNYSMFDLA
;
A
#
# COMPACT_ATOMS: atom_id res chain seq x y z
N VAL A 1 -11.84 6.96 -1.67
CA VAL A 1 -10.62 7.75 -1.36
C VAL A 1 -9.63 6.82 -0.69
N HIS A 2 -8.34 6.90 -1.03
CA HIS A 2 -7.30 6.14 -0.34
C HIS A 2 -6.45 7.04 0.56
N TRP A 3 -5.99 6.48 1.68
CA TRP A 3 -5.13 7.15 2.66
C TRP A 3 -3.94 6.24 2.93
N GLU A 4 -2.74 6.79 3.04
CA GLU A 4 -1.50 6.02 3.28
C GLU A 4 -0.87 6.30 4.64
N ASP A 5 -0.08 5.36 5.14
CA ASP A 5 0.56 5.37 6.46
C ASP A 5 1.97 5.99 6.46
N GLN A 6 2.23 6.89 5.51
CA GLN A 6 3.45 7.70 5.48
C GLN A 6 3.30 9.03 6.25
N LEU A 7 4.42 9.55 6.73
CA LEU A 7 4.52 10.92 7.25
C LEU A 7 4.31 11.93 6.11
N ALA A 8 3.30 12.80 6.25
CA ALA A 8 2.91 13.74 5.19
C ALA A 8 4.03 14.69 4.74
N SER A 9 4.88 15.18 5.66
CA SER A 9 5.98 16.09 5.34
C SER A 9 7.13 15.41 4.58
N GLU A 10 7.24 14.08 4.67
CA GLU A 10 8.26 13.28 3.99
C GLU A 10 7.64 12.27 3.02
N LYS A 11 6.42 12.57 2.56
CA LYS A 11 5.66 11.69 1.69
C LYS A 11 6.42 11.45 0.39
N LYS A 12 6.63 10.18 0.03
CA LYS A 12 7.21 9.79 -1.26
C LYS A 12 6.22 8.96 -2.07
N CYS A 13 6.43 8.92 -3.39
CA CYS A 13 5.77 7.91 -4.21
C CYS A 13 6.20 6.52 -3.74
N GLY A 14 5.30 5.54 -3.80
CA GLY A 14 5.51 4.22 -3.19
C GLY A 14 6.77 3.47 -3.61
N HIS A 15 7.25 3.72 -4.84
CA HIS A 15 8.43 3.11 -5.42
C HIS A 15 9.73 3.91 -5.19
N LEU A 16 9.69 5.02 -4.44
CA LEU A 16 10.86 5.82 -4.11
C LEU A 16 11.39 5.44 -2.72
N GLY A 17 12.71 5.53 -2.54
CA GLY A 17 13.35 5.34 -1.24
C GLY A 17 13.10 6.50 -0.27
N GLY A 18 13.44 6.28 1.01
CA GLY A 18 13.33 7.31 2.06
C GLY A 18 11.91 7.51 2.59
N LYS A 19 11.01 6.53 2.41
CA LYS A 19 9.67 6.54 3.02
C LYS A 19 9.77 6.44 4.54
N VAL A 20 8.99 7.27 5.23
CA VAL A 20 8.89 7.28 6.70
C VAL A 20 7.46 6.94 7.09
N LEU A 21 7.27 5.84 7.81
CA LEU A 21 5.99 5.41 8.34
C LEU A 21 5.57 6.27 9.54
N ILE A 22 4.27 6.42 9.72
CA ILE A 22 3.68 6.84 10.99
C ILE A 22 3.26 5.61 11.83
N PRO A 23 3.11 5.76 13.16
CA PRO A 23 2.63 4.69 14.02
C PRO A 23 1.27 4.15 13.56
N THR A 24 1.03 2.87 13.77
CA THR A 24 -0.20 2.19 13.37
C THR A 24 -1.44 2.90 13.91
N GLN A 25 -1.42 3.33 15.18
CA GLN A 25 -2.52 4.09 15.79
C GLN A 25 -2.77 5.44 15.11
N GLN A 26 -1.72 6.09 14.59
CA GLN A 26 -1.86 7.35 13.87
C GLN A 26 -2.59 7.14 12.54
N HIS A 27 -2.31 6.05 11.82
CA HIS A 27 -3.03 5.75 10.58
C HIS A 27 -4.49 5.36 10.83
N ILE A 28 -4.76 4.58 11.89
CA ILE A 28 -6.14 4.31 12.35
C ILE A 28 -6.90 5.61 12.65
N ARG A 29 -6.25 6.59 13.29
CA ARG A 29 -6.83 7.92 13.50
C ARG A 29 -7.18 8.62 12.17
N THR A 30 -6.31 8.53 11.16
CA THR A 30 -6.58 9.06 9.81
C THR A 30 -7.79 8.39 9.17
N LEU A 31 -7.90 7.05 9.24
CA LEU A 31 -9.03 6.31 8.68
C LEU A 31 -10.35 6.66 9.38
N ASN A 32 -10.34 6.77 10.71
CA ASN A 32 -11.51 7.22 11.48
C ASN A 32 -11.92 8.65 11.12
N ALA A 33 -10.97 9.57 10.93
CA ALA A 33 -11.28 10.93 10.49
C ALA A 33 -11.88 10.95 9.08
N ALA A 34 -11.38 10.12 8.17
CA ALA A 34 -11.92 9.97 6.82
C ALA A 34 -13.35 9.42 6.83
N ARG A 35 -13.63 8.41 7.67
CA ARG A 35 -14.99 7.87 7.85
C ARG A 35 -15.92 8.92 8.44
N LEU A 36 -15.50 9.60 9.50
CA LEU A 36 -16.28 10.68 10.12
C LEU A 36 -16.66 11.77 9.11
N ALA A 37 -15.73 12.18 8.23
CA ALA A 37 -16.02 13.16 7.20
C ALA A 37 -17.07 12.67 6.19
N ALA A 38 -17.01 11.39 5.81
CA ALA A 38 -18.00 10.78 4.91
C ALA A 38 -19.39 10.71 5.56
N ASP A 39 -19.44 10.34 6.84
CA ASP A 39 -20.68 10.23 7.63
C ASP A 39 -21.35 11.61 7.80
N VAL A 40 -20.57 12.64 8.15
CA VAL A 40 -21.08 14.03 8.24
C VAL A 40 -21.59 14.54 6.90
N ALA A 41 -20.94 14.17 5.79
CA ALA A 41 -21.40 14.50 4.45
C ALA A 41 -22.61 13.66 3.98
N GLY A 42 -23.02 12.63 4.74
CA GLY A 42 -24.13 11.75 4.38
C GLY A 42 -23.85 10.88 3.15
N THR A 43 -22.59 10.50 2.91
CA THR A 43 -22.20 9.72 1.74
C THR A 43 -21.55 8.39 2.13
N PRO A 44 -21.92 7.26 1.50
CA PRO A 44 -21.27 5.96 1.74
C PRO A 44 -19.93 5.88 0.97
N THR A 45 -19.02 6.82 1.26
CA THR A 45 -17.74 6.90 0.58
C THR A 45 -16.89 5.67 0.88
N VAL A 46 -16.35 5.05 -0.17
CA VAL A 46 -15.39 3.95 -0.05
C VAL A 46 -14.05 4.47 0.48
N VAL A 47 -13.60 3.94 1.62
CA VAL A 47 -12.35 4.25 2.31
C VAL A 47 -11.34 3.13 2.08
N ILE A 48 -10.19 3.47 1.49
CA ILE A 48 -9.12 2.51 1.19
C ILE A 48 -7.91 2.81 2.09
N ALA A 49 -7.46 1.83 2.87
CA ALA A 49 -6.23 1.93 3.66
C ALA A 49 -5.03 1.44 2.86
N ARG A 50 -4.02 2.29 2.67
CA ARG A 50 -2.77 1.95 2.01
C ARG A 50 -1.65 1.84 3.03
N THR A 51 -0.87 0.76 2.95
CA THR A 51 0.39 0.63 3.69
C THR A 51 1.60 0.67 2.76
N ASP A 52 2.63 1.38 3.18
CA ASP A 52 3.92 1.51 2.49
C ASP A 52 5.07 0.72 3.14
N ALA A 53 4.75 -0.08 4.16
CA ALA A 53 5.70 -0.80 5.01
C ALA A 53 6.54 -1.87 4.28
N GLU A 54 6.20 -2.21 3.03
CA GLU A 54 6.94 -3.19 2.24
C GLU A 54 8.37 -2.70 1.96
N ALA A 55 8.53 -1.40 1.68
CA ALA A 55 9.81 -0.79 1.35
C ALA A 55 10.22 0.37 2.27
N ALA A 56 9.35 0.82 3.18
CA ALA A 56 9.70 1.88 4.12
C ALA A 56 10.61 1.36 5.23
N THR A 57 11.78 1.97 5.38
CA THR A 57 12.81 1.55 6.36
C THR A 57 12.87 2.44 7.59
N LEU A 58 11.98 3.43 7.69
CA LEU A 58 11.92 4.39 8.79
C LEU A 58 10.50 4.49 9.35
N ILE A 59 10.38 4.76 10.66
CA ILE A 59 9.13 5.12 11.34
C ILE A 59 9.38 6.32 12.26
N THR A 60 8.37 7.19 12.44
CA THR A 60 8.55 8.41 13.23
C THR A 60 8.70 8.17 14.73
N SER A 61 8.11 7.10 15.29
CA SER A 61 8.09 6.82 16.73
C SER A 61 7.87 5.34 17.01
N ASP A 62 8.38 4.88 18.14
CA ASP A 62 8.25 3.55 18.74
C ASP A 62 7.08 3.42 19.75
N VAL A 63 6.21 4.43 19.81
CA VAL A 63 5.14 4.54 20.82
C VAL A 63 4.06 3.45 20.73
N ASP A 64 3.88 2.84 19.56
CA ASP A 64 2.84 1.84 19.31
C ASP A 64 3.44 0.43 19.41
N GLU A 65 2.95 -0.37 20.38
CA GLU A 65 3.44 -1.72 20.65
C GLU A 65 3.37 -2.63 19.42
N ARG A 66 2.40 -2.42 18.52
CA ARG A 66 2.26 -3.21 17.28
C ARG A 66 3.40 -2.96 16.27
N ASP A 67 4.06 -1.82 16.37
CA ASP A 67 5.17 -1.47 15.48
C ASP A 67 6.53 -1.89 16.08
N GLN A 68 6.61 -2.11 17.39
CA GLN A 68 7.87 -2.35 18.11
C GLN A 68 8.61 -3.61 17.64
N GLU A 69 7.89 -4.66 17.24
CA GLU A 69 8.53 -5.90 16.75
C GLU A 69 9.38 -5.69 15.48
N PHE A 70 9.10 -4.62 14.73
CA PHE A 70 9.81 -4.30 13.49
C PHE A 70 10.92 -3.27 13.72
N ILE A 71 11.02 -2.65 14.89
CA ILE A 71 12.01 -1.61 15.18
C ILE A 71 13.37 -2.26 15.48
N THR A 72 14.42 -1.78 14.81
CA THR A 72 15.76 -2.37 14.96
C THR A 72 16.54 -1.82 16.16
N GLY A 73 16.06 -0.72 16.76
CA GLY A 73 16.73 0.01 17.83
C GLY A 73 17.67 1.12 17.35
N GLU A 74 17.96 1.20 16.05
CA GLU A 74 18.77 2.28 15.47
C GLU A 74 17.92 3.52 15.15
N ARG A 75 18.56 4.70 15.19
CA ARG A 75 17.93 5.99 14.86
C ARG A 75 18.71 6.77 13.81
N THR A 76 18.02 7.63 13.07
CA THR A 76 18.62 8.62 12.15
C THR A 76 18.93 9.93 12.86
N ALA A 77 19.65 10.85 12.20
CA ALA A 77 19.99 12.16 12.75
C ALA A 77 18.75 13.05 12.98
N GLU A 78 17.72 12.87 12.16
CA GLU A 78 16.40 13.51 12.27
C GLU A 78 15.56 12.92 13.41
N GLY A 79 16.01 11.80 14.00
CA GLY A 79 15.37 11.14 15.11
C GLY A 79 14.37 10.04 14.73
N PHE A 80 14.25 9.67 13.45
CA PHE A 80 13.43 8.53 13.03
C PHE A 80 14.03 7.21 13.49
N TYR A 81 13.19 6.22 13.74
CA TYR A 81 13.60 4.85 14.07
C TYR A 81 13.73 4.03 12.80
N LYS A 82 14.77 3.20 12.71
CA LYS A 82 14.87 2.22 11.64
C LYS A 82 13.96 1.02 11.90
N VAL A 83 13.33 0.53 10.84
CA VAL A 83 12.45 -0.63 10.88
C VAL A 83 12.85 -1.69 9.85
N ARG A 84 12.56 -2.96 10.17
CA ARG A 84 12.56 -4.07 9.23
C ARG A 84 11.33 -3.94 8.33
N ASN A 85 11.57 -3.60 7.06
CA ASN A 85 10.53 -3.54 6.04
C ASN A 85 10.19 -4.95 5.50
N GLY A 86 9.08 -5.05 4.77
CA GLY A 86 8.70 -6.26 4.04
C GLY A 86 7.24 -6.65 4.21
N ILE A 87 6.91 -7.89 3.89
CA ILE A 87 5.52 -8.38 3.93
C ILE A 87 4.96 -8.51 5.36
N GLU A 88 5.79 -8.89 6.33
CA GLU A 88 5.37 -9.07 7.73
C GLU A 88 4.73 -7.80 8.33
N PRO A 89 5.40 -6.62 8.32
CA PRO A 89 4.77 -5.39 8.82
C PRO A 89 3.56 -4.97 7.97
N CYS A 90 3.53 -5.28 6.67
CA CYS A 90 2.35 -5.01 5.84
C CYS A 90 1.14 -5.83 6.28
N ILE A 91 1.31 -7.11 6.58
CA ILE A 91 0.24 -7.99 7.08
C ILE A 91 -0.26 -7.48 8.44
N ALA A 92 0.66 -7.18 9.36
CA ALA A 92 0.30 -6.66 10.68
C ALA A 92 -0.51 -5.35 10.59
N ARG A 93 -0.03 -4.41 9.75
CA ARG A 93 -0.72 -3.14 9.50
C ARG A 93 -2.06 -3.32 8.80
N ALA A 94 -2.14 -4.19 7.79
CA ALA A 94 -3.39 -4.51 7.11
C ALA A 94 -4.44 -5.04 8.09
N LYS A 95 -4.09 -6.00 8.96
CA LYS A 95 -4.99 -6.51 10.00
C LYS A 95 -5.44 -5.42 10.97
N ALA A 96 -4.54 -4.51 11.34
CA ALA A 96 -4.88 -3.36 12.18
C ALA A 96 -5.82 -2.36 11.49
N TYR A 97 -5.76 -2.23 10.15
CA TYR A 97 -6.56 -1.29 9.36
C TYR A 97 -7.88 -1.87 8.86
N ALA A 98 -8.02 -3.20 8.80
CA ALA A 98 -9.21 -3.88 8.28
C ALA A 98 -10.52 -3.42 8.93
N PRO A 99 -10.63 -3.23 10.27
CA PRO A 99 -11.88 -2.74 10.88
C PRO A 99 -12.28 -1.31 10.49
N TYR A 100 -11.38 -0.56 9.85
CA TYR A 100 -11.52 0.87 9.56
C TYR A 100 -11.52 1.19 8.07
N SER A 101 -11.49 0.17 7.19
CA SER A 101 -11.37 0.35 5.75
C SER A 101 -12.23 -0.62 4.95
N ASP A 102 -12.78 -0.15 3.83
CA ASP A 102 -13.55 -0.99 2.92
C ASP A 102 -12.62 -1.83 2.03
N LEU A 103 -11.44 -1.29 1.68
CA LEU A 103 -10.39 -1.99 0.97
C LEU A 103 -9.02 -1.73 1.59
N ILE A 104 -8.11 -2.70 1.45
CA ILE A 104 -6.70 -2.56 1.84
C ILE A 104 -5.81 -2.65 0.60
N TRP A 105 -4.76 -1.82 0.58
CA TRP A 105 -3.73 -1.78 -0.44
C TRP A 105 -2.34 -1.87 0.22
N MET A 106 -1.59 -2.93 -0.10
CA MET A 106 -0.15 -2.95 0.15
C MET A 106 0.58 -2.43 -1.09
N GLU A 107 1.32 -1.33 -0.96
CA GLU A 107 2.19 -0.91 -2.06
C GLU A 107 3.37 -1.89 -2.19
N THR A 108 3.74 -2.23 -3.43
CA THR A 108 4.80 -3.22 -3.72
C THR A 108 5.89 -2.66 -4.63
N GLY A 109 7.12 -3.14 -4.45
CA GLY A 109 8.25 -2.80 -5.31
C GLY A 109 8.29 -3.53 -6.67
N THR A 110 7.64 -4.69 -6.80
CA THR A 110 7.63 -5.50 -8.03
C THR A 110 6.29 -6.21 -8.26
N PRO A 111 5.90 -6.49 -9.52
CA PRO A 111 4.68 -7.22 -9.83
C PRO A 111 4.88 -8.72 -9.56
N ASP A 112 4.48 -9.18 -8.37
CA ASP A 112 4.68 -10.55 -7.90
C ASP A 112 3.36 -11.17 -7.38
N LEU A 113 2.87 -12.20 -8.08
CA LEU A 113 1.64 -12.92 -7.72
C LEU A 113 1.81 -13.78 -6.46
N GLU A 114 3.01 -14.28 -6.17
CA GLU A 114 3.27 -15.06 -4.95
C GLU A 114 3.22 -14.16 -3.72
N LEU A 115 3.84 -12.99 -3.81
CA LEU A 115 3.78 -11.97 -2.75
C LEU A 115 2.33 -11.50 -2.53
N ALA A 116 1.59 -11.24 -3.60
CA ALA A 116 0.19 -10.84 -3.55
C ALA A 116 -0.68 -11.91 -2.87
N ARG A 117 -0.47 -13.20 -3.21
CA ARG A 117 -1.20 -14.31 -2.60
C ARG A 117 -0.93 -14.42 -1.11
N LYS A 118 0.33 -14.38 -0.69
CA LYS A 118 0.71 -14.45 0.73
C LYS A 118 0.07 -13.33 1.56
N PHE A 119 0.07 -12.12 1.02
CA PHE A 119 -0.59 -10.99 1.67
C PHE A 119 -2.10 -11.21 1.77
N ALA A 120 -2.74 -11.61 0.67
CA ALA A 120 -4.18 -11.84 0.63
C ALA A 120 -4.63 -12.95 1.59
N GLU A 121 -3.96 -14.10 1.57
CA GLU A 121 -4.24 -15.23 2.46
C GLU A 121 -4.08 -14.84 3.93
N ALA A 122 -3.01 -14.11 4.27
CA ALA A 122 -2.75 -13.72 5.66
C ALA A 122 -3.78 -12.72 6.20
N VAL A 123 -4.25 -11.77 5.38
CA VAL A 123 -5.32 -10.85 5.76
C VAL A 123 -6.66 -11.57 5.86
N LYS A 124 -6.99 -12.39 4.86
CA LYS A 124 -8.26 -13.12 4.79
C LYS A 124 -8.39 -14.25 5.80
N ALA A 125 -7.29 -14.74 6.37
CA ALA A 125 -7.32 -15.67 7.49
C ALA A 125 -8.05 -15.08 8.72
N GLU A 126 -7.97 -13.76 8.92
CA GLU A 126 -8.66 -13.06 10.01
C GLU A 126 -9.89 -12.27 9.53
N PHE A 127 -9.85 -11.75 8.31
CA PHE A 127 -10.94 -10.98 7.71
C PHE A 127 -11.35 -11.57 6.35
N PRO A 128 -12.10 -12.68 6.32
CA PRO A 128 -12.37 -13.45 5.08
C PRO A 128 -12.97 -12.60 3.95
N ASP A 129 -13.86 -11.68 4.30
CA ASP A 129 -14.59 -10.82 3.36
C ASP A 129 -13.86 -9.51 3.02
N GLN A 130 -12.67 -9.26 3.62
CA GLN A 130 -11.91 -8.04 3.34
C GLN A 130 -11.56 -7.95 1.85
N MET A 131 -12.03 -6.88 1.22
CA MET A 131 -11.65 -6.56 -0.16
C MET A 131 -10.24 -5.97 -0.20
N LEU A 132 -9.50 -6.30 -1.25
CA LEU A 132 -8.13 -5.82 -1.46
C LEU A 132 -8.04 -5.00 -2.74
N SER A 133 -7.01 -4.17 -2.82
CA SER A 133 -6.71 -3.39 -4.01
C SER A 133 -5.23 -3.49 -4.39
N TYR A 134 -4.96 -3.40 -5.69
CA TYR A 134 -3.63 -3.61 -6.23
C TYR A 134 -3.27 -2.56 -7.29
N ASN A 135 -2.13 -1.90 -7.08
CA ASN A 135 -1.53 -0.98 -8.04
C ASN A 135 -0.67 -1.78 -9.05
N CYS A 136 -1.17 -1.91 -10.28
CA CYS A 136 -0.40 -2.39 -11.42
C CYS A 136 0.53 -1.26 -11.90
N SER A 137 1.59 -1.00 -11.13
CA SER A 137 2.41 0.18 -11.28
C SER A 137 3.12 0.27 -12.64
N PRO A 138 3.07 1.41 -13.34
CA PRO A 138 3.86 1.63 -14.54
C PRO A 138 5.34 1.89 -14.22
N SER A 139 5.70 2.11 -12.96
CA SER A 139 7.11 2.20 -12.53
C SER A 139 7.82 0.84 -12.55
N PHE A 140 7.07 -0.26 -12.69
CA PHE A 140 7.64 -1.58 -12.90
C PHE A 140 8.08 -1.74 -14.36
N ASN A 141 9.27 -2.32 -14.57
CA ASN A 141 9.62 -2.84 -15.87
C ASN A 141 9.00 -4.25 -16.04
N TRP A 142 7.74 -4.30 -16.48
CA TRP A 142 6.95 -5.54 -16.56
C TRP A 142 7.67 -6.69 -17.28
N LYS A 143 8.21 -6.45 -18.48
CA LYS A 143 8.91 -7.48 -19.28
C LYS A 143 10.26 -7.90 -18.72
N LYS A 144 10.84 -7.12 -17.81
CA LYS A 144 12.06 -7.51 -17.08
C LYS A 144 11.74 -8.52 -15.97
N HIS A 145 10.54 -8.46 -15.40
CA HIS A 145 10.15 -9.29 -14.25
C HIS A 145 9.28 -10.49 -14.63
N LEU A 146 8.47 -10.37 -15.69
CA LEU A 146 7.44 -11.34 -16.05
C LEU A 146 7.47 -11.68 -17.54
N ASP A 147 7.09 -12.91 -17.87
CA ASP A 147 6.81 -13.32 -19.24
C ASP A 147 5.44 -12.81 -19.74
N ASP A 148 5.26 -12.77 -21.06
CA ASP A 148 4.05 -12.24 -21.70
C ASP A 148 2.78 -13.02 -21.28
N ALA A 149 2.90 -14.33 -21.03
CA ALA A 149 1.78 -15.16 -20.60
C ALA A 149 1.31 -14.79 -19.18
N THR A 150 2.25 -14.48 -18.29
CA THR A 150 2.00 -14.05 -16.92
C THR A 150 1.45 -12.64 -16.88
N ILE A 151 1.99 -11.73 -17.68
CA ILE A 151 1.45 -10.37 -17.85
C ILE A 151 -0.03 -10.44 -18.29
N ALA A 152 -0.35 -11.28 -19.29
CA ALA A 152 -1.70 -11.39 -19.83
C ALA A 152 -2.75 -11.90 -18.80
N LYS A 153 -2.34 -12.76 -17.85
CA LYS A 153 -3.25 -13.28 -16.81
C LYS A 153 -3.17 -12.56 -15.47
N PHE A 154 -2.22 -11.63 -15.29
CA PHE A 154 -1.86 -11.05 -13.99
C PHE A 154 -3.09 -10.54 -13.20
N GLN A 155 -3.91 -9.71 -13.84
CA GLN A 155 -5.09 -9.12 -13.19
C GLN A 155 -6.18 -10.15 -12.84
N ARG A 156 -6.32 -11.20 -13.65
CA ARG A 156 -7.28 -12.27 -13.41
C ARG A 156 -6.87 -13.10 -12.20
N GLU A 157 -5.59 -13.43 -12.09
CA GLU A 157 -5.05 -14.16 -10.93
C GLU A 157 -5.18 -13.32 -9.65
N LEU A 158 -4.89 -12.01 -9.70
CA LEU A 158 -5.14 -11.09 -8.59
C LEU A 158 -6.63 -11.04 -8.19
N GLY A 159 -7.53 -10.98 -9.16
CA GLY A 159 -8.98 -10.97 -8.91
C GLY A 159 -9.44 -12.22 -8.14
N ALA A 160 -8.90 -13.39 -8.49
CA ALA A 160 -9.18 -14.64 -7.78
C ALA A 160 -8.68 -14.65 -6.32
N MET A 161 -7.68 -13.83 -5.97
CA MET A 161 -7.15 -13.68 -4.61
C MET A 161 -7.94 -12.65 -3.77
N GLY A 162 -8.92 -11.96 -4.36
CA GLY A 162 -9.72 -10.92 -3.68
C GLY A 162 -9.24 -9.49 -3.88
N PHE A 163 -8.32 -9.24 -4.83
CA PHE A 163 -7.99 -7.89 -5.28
C PHE A 163 -9.08 -7.37 -6.23
N THR A 164 -10.17 -6.86 -5.65
CA THR A 164 -11.39 -6.44 -6.36
C THR A 164 -11.26 -5.07 -7.03
N PHE A 165 -10.30 -4.25 -6.61
CA PHE A 165 -9.98 -2.98 -7.25
C PHE A 165 -8.53 -2.95 -7.74
N GLN A 166 -8.33 -2.87 -9.06
CA GLN A 166 -7.00 -2.91 -9.69
C GLN A 166 -6.85 -1.71 -10.63
N PHE A 167 -5.69 -1.05 -10.60
CA PHE A 167 -5.49 0.21 -11.32
C PHE A 167 -4.04 0.41 -11.75
N ILE A 168 -3.83 1.22 -12.80
CA ILE A 168 -2.50 1.69 -13.24
C ILE A 168 -2.42 3.18 -12.93
N THR A 169 -1.57 3.56 -11.97
CA THR A 169 -1.53 4.92 -11.41
C THR A 169 -1.19 6.02 -12.41
N LEU A 170 -0.20 5.79 -13.30
CA LEU A 170 0.30 6.80 -14.24
C LEU A 170 -0.06 6.51 -15.71
N ALA A 171 -1.11 5.72 -15.97
CA ALA A 171 -1.52 5.40 -17.33
C ALA A 171 -1.77 6.65 -18.20
N GLY A 172 -2.48 7.64 -17.65
CA GLY A 172 -2.74 8.90 -18.35
C GLY A 172 -1.49 9.73 -18.60
N PHE A 173 -0.54 9.75 -17.66
CA PHE A 173 0.74 10.46 -17.83
C PHE A 173 1.55 9.84 -18.99
N HIS A 174 1.71 8.52 -19.01
CA HIS A 174 2.46 7.85 -20.07
C HIS A 174 1.78 7.98 -21.42
N ALA A 175 0.47 7.76 -21.50
CA ALA A 175 -0.27 7.87 -22.76
C ALA A 175 -0.16 9.28 -23.36
N LEU A 176 -0.39 10.31 -22.55
CA LEU A 176 -0.35 11.71 -22.99
C LEU A 176 1.06 12.11 -23.47
N ASN A 177 2.10 11.84 -22.67
CA ASN A 177 3.46 12.25 -23.05
C ASN A 177 3.98 11.46 -24.26
N TYR A 178 3.73 10.15 -24.30
CA TYR A 178 4.20 9.32 -25.41
C TYR A 178 3.53 9.71 -26.73
N SER A 179 2.21 9.85 -26.75
CA SER A 179 1.47 10.23 -27.97
C SER A 179 1.86 11.60 -28.50
N MET A 180 2.10 12.58 -27.62
CA MET A 180 2.55 13.90 -28.05
C MET A 180 4.00 13.88 -28.55
N PHE A 181 4.87 13.08 -27.92
CA PHE A 181 6.26 12.91 -28.37
C PHE A 181 6.34 12.24 -29.74
N ASP A 182 5.54 11.21 -30.00
CA ASP A 182 5.51 10.49 -31.28
C ASP A 182 4.95 11.33 -32.44
N LEU A 183 4.03 12.26 -32.13
CA LEU A 183 3.43 13.16 -33.11
C LEU A 183 4.36 14.30 -33.55
N ALA A 184 5.23 14.79 -32.65
CA ALA A 184 6.05 15.99 -32.83
C ALA A 184 7.32 15.76 -33.67
#